data_AF-A0A812R7W7-F1
#
_entry.id   AF-A0A812R7W7-F1
#
_cell.length_a   1.000
_cell.length_b   1.000
_cell.length_c   1.000
_cell.angle_alpha   90.00
_cell.angle_beta   90.00
_cell.angle_gamma   90.00
#
_symmetry.space_group_name_H-M   'P 1'
#
loop_
_entity.id
_entity.type
_entity.pdbx_description
1 polymer ?
#
loop_
_entity_poly.entity_id
_entity_poly.type
_entity_poly.pdbx_seq_one_letter_code
_entity_poly.pdbx_strand_id
1 'polypeptide(L)'
;MHGGADYFLEVLSQTIEQVWRMCEQSNGQRTFPANLVVIADNTVKSAKNQQVLRYLAYLVGKKIFRSATLFHLMVGHTHEDIDQLFAIVTALLKRKQSWETPDELLQYIREGLNSLNPGEFQSCSPPDPQSSPAARRGAVHARHITGVRNFDAWLDHPLAVRLYNAFRQRSTWTWAGEELPEVPHCFTMVLGNILATKHLDMLEASVEPDAVYCCVKMYVRGLMLSQPPLLVAPAARIRAVQSHGPNLVHAANSLSAKQIETFSRLARLCQDKYGLQEAAKALFSIITDRAYDVHCLSFLRNCHRQFLAQDEGNAQLPYLPGSCWRLMAEFQR
;
A
#
# COMPACT_ATOMS: atom_id res chain seq x y z
N MET A 1 1.30 16.36 9.18
CA MET A 1 1.14 14.90 9.24
C MET A 1 2.46 14.26 8.88
N HIS A 2 3.32 14.02 9.88
CA HIS A 2 4.32 12.96 9.76
C HIS A 2 3.55 11.63 9.72
N GLY A 3 3.92 10.70 8.85
CA GLY A 3 3.32 9.35 8.81
C GLY A 3 2.37 9.03 7.66
N GLY A 4 2.18 9.89 6.64
CA GLY A 4 1.32 9.54 5.49
C GLY A 4 1.69 8.21 4.81
N ALA A 5 2.99 7.91 4.74
CA ALA A 5 3.49 6.63 4.26
C ALA A 5 3.23 5.48 5.26
N ASP A 6 3.36 5.71 6.56
CA ASP A 6 3.03 4.71 7.57
C ASP A 6 1.55 4.32 7.53
N TYR A 7 0.64 5.28 7.38
CA TYR A 7 -0.80 4.99 7.20
C TYR A 7 -1.03 4.14 5.96
N PHE A 8 -0.39 4.48 4.83
CA PHE A 8 -0.48 3.70 3.60
C PHE A 8 0.04 2.27 3.80
N LEU A 9 1.20 2.13 4.45
CA LEU A 9 1.81 0.83 4.73
C LEU A 9 1.02 0.01 5.74
N GLU A 10 0.37 0.64 6.72
CA GLU A 10 -0.51 -0.05 7.66
C GLU A 10 -1.74 -0.62 6.93
N VAL A 11 -2.40 0.19 6.09
CA VAL A 11 -3.53 -0.27 5.24
C VAL A 11 -3.09 -1.42 4.34
N LEU A 12 -1.96 -1.28 3.64
CA LEU A 12 -1.41 -2.31 2.76
C LEU A 12 -1.10 -3.59 3.54
N SER A 13 -0.45 -3.49 4.69
CA SER A 13 -0.05 -4.65 5.50
C SER A 13 -1.26 -5.38 6.08
N GLN A 14 -2.27 -4.66 6.56
CA GLN A 14 -3.52 -5.27 7.01
C GLN A 14 -4.30 -5.93 5.86
N THR A 15 -4.24 -5.36 4.66
CA THR A 15 -4.84 -5.96 3.46
C THR A 15 -4.14 -7.27 3.10
N ILE A 16 -2.80 -7.29 3.12
CA ILE A 16 -2.01 -8.50 2.87
C ILE A 16 -2.28 -9.56 3.95
N GLU A 17 -2.33 -9.17 5.23
CA GLU A 17 -2.67 -10.07 6.34
C GLU A 17 -4.06 -10.69 6.16
N GLN A 18 -5.03 -9.90 5.69
CA GLN A 18 -6.38 -10.41 5.41
C GLN A 18 -6.35 -11.46 4.29
N VAL A 19 -5.64 -11.20 3.20
CA VAL A 19 -5.46 -12.17 2.11
C VAL A 19 -4.74 -13.44 2.60
N TRP A 20 -3.71 -13.28 3.42
CA TRP A 20 -3.01 -14.39 4.06
C TRP A 20 -3.97 -15.28 4.86
N ARG A 21 -4.81 -14.69 5.73
CA ARG A 21 -5.80 -15.43 6.52
C ARG A 21 -6.82 -16.16 5.65
N MET A 22 -7.27 -15.53 4.56
CA MET A 22 -8.18 -16.19 3.62
C MET A 22 -7.54 -17.43 2.97
N CYS A 23 -6.25 -17.37 2.65
CA CYS A 23 -5.51 -18.52 2.12
C CYS A 23 -5.35 -19.61 3.17
N GLU A 24 -4.96 -19.26 4.40
CA GLU A 24 -4.82 -20.22 5.50
C GLU A 24 -6.15 -20.92 5.82
N GLN A 25 -7.25 -20.18 5.85
CA GLN A 25 -8.60 -20.70 6.11
C GLN A 25 -9.16 -21.53 4.95
N SER A 26 -8.54 -21.48 3.77
CA SER A 26 -8.99 -22.24 2.60
C SER A 26 -8.57 -23.72 2.62
N ASN A 27 -7.86 -24.18 3.66
CA ASN A 27 -7.36 -25.55 3.78
C ASN A 27 -6.61 -26.03 2.53
N GLY A 28 -5.76 -25.15 1.97
CA GLY A 28 -4.95 -25.44 0.78
C GLY A 28 -5.64 -25.23 -0.57
N GLN A 29 -6.92 -24.84 -0.61
CA GLN A 29 -7.62 -24.56 -1.86
C GLN A 29 -7.16 -23.25 -2.53
N ARG A 30 -6.63 -22.30 -1.75
CA ARG A 30 -6.10 -21.03 -2.24
C ARG A 30 -4.66 -20.87 -1.76
N THR A 31 -3.74 -20.71 -2.69
CA THR A 31 -2.37 -20.37 -2.38
C THR A 31 -2.25 -18.86 -2.19
N PHE A 32 -1.51 -18.43 -1.16
CA PHE A 32 -1.18 -17.02 -1.02
C PHE A 32 -0.41 -16.54 -2.28
N PRO A 33 -0.67 -15.33 -2.83
CA PRO A 33 -0.07 -14.90 -4.10
C PRO A 33 1.46 -14.80 -4.07
N ALA A 34 2.11 -15.08 -5.20
CA ALA A 34 3.55 -14.92 -5.33
C ALA A 34 3.96 -13.48 -5.68
N ASN A 35 3.11 -12.74 -6.40
CA ASN A 35 3.40 -11.38 -6.85
C ASN A 35 2.44 -10.40 -6.18
N LEU A 36 2.97 -9.28 -5.69
CA LEU A 36 2.19 -8.18 -5.14
C LEU A 36 2.13 -7.04 -6.17
N VAL A 37 0.92 -6.60 -6.51
CA VAL A 37 0.69 -5.42 -7.33
C VAL A 37 -0.10 -4.42 -6.51
N VAL A 38 0.47 -3.23 -6.30
CA VAL A 38 -0.13 -2.13 -5.56
C VAL A 38 -0.40 -1.01 -6.54
N ILE A 39 -1.65 -0.58 -6.65
CA ILE A 39 -2.05 0.59 -7.43
C ILE A 39 -2.44 1.67 -6.42
N ALA A 40 -1.89 2.86 -6.59
CA ALA A 40 -2.17 4.00 -5.72
C ALA A 40 -2.21 5.31 -6.49
N ASP A 41 -2.80 6.34 -5.90
CA ASP A 41 -2.69 7.69 -6.41
C ASP A 41 -1.23 8.17 -6.40
N ASN A 42 -0.91 9.08 -7.34
CA ASN A 42 0.40 9.72 -7.45
C ASN A 42 0.64 10.79 -6.37
N THR A 43 0.53 10.40 -5.09
CA THR A 43 0.71 11.28 -3.93
C THR A 43 2.00 10.96 -3.19
N VAL A 44 2.96 11.90 -3.24
CA VAL A 44 4.31 11.73 -2.66
C VAL A 44 4.27 11.57 -1.14
N LYS A 45 3.28 12.18 -0.48
CA LYS A 45 3.16 12.18 0.98
C LYS A 45 2.75 10.81 1.56
N SER A 46 2.23 9.90 0.74
CA SER A 46 1.71 8.59 1.18
C SER A 46 2.32 7.43 0.42
N ALA A 47 2.00 7.26 -0.86
CA ALA A 47 2.39 6.07 -1.62
C ALA A 47 3.73 6.23 -2.37
N LYS A 48 3.97 7.40 -2.98
CA LYS A 48 5.14 7.61 -3.86
C LYS A 48 6.35 8.15 -3.12
N ASN A 49 6.98 7.32 -2.30
CA ASN A 49 8.18 7.71 -1.55
C ASN A 49 9.09 6.52 -1.23
N GLN A 50 10.30 6.85 -0.73
CA GLN A 50 11.31 5.85 -0.38
C GLN A 50 10.86 4.87 0.69
N GLN A 51 10.01 5.29 1.64
CA GLN A 51 9.61 4.44 2.75
C GLN A 51 8.75 3.27 2.24
N VAL A 52 7.81 3.55 1.35
CA VAL A 52 7.01 2.50 0.68
C VAL A 52 7.90 1.60 -0.17
N LEU A 53 8.81 2.16 -0.97
CA LEU A 53 9.73 1.35 -1.78
C LEU A 53 10.66 0.46 -0.95
N ARG A 54 11.18 0.96 0.19
CA ARG A 54 11.97 0.17 1.15
C ARG A 54 11.15 -0.99 1.72
N TYR A 55 9.88 -0.77 2.06
CA TYR A 55 9.00 -1.83 2.54
C TYR A 55 8.75 -2.90 1.48
N LEU A 56 8.45 -2.51 0.24
CA LEU A 56 8.29 -3.47 -0.86
C LEU A 56 9.58 -4.26 -1.14
N ALA A 57 10.73 -3.59 -1.08
CA ALA A 57 12.03 -4.25 -1.19
C ALA A 57 12.25 -5.24 -0.04
N TYR A 58 11.89 -4.88 1.19
CA TYR A 58 11.95 -5.79 2.34
C TYR A 58 11.09 -7.05 2.10
N LEU A 59 9.85 -6.89 1.64
CA LEU A 59 8.94 -8.03 1.39
C LEU A 59 9.52 -9.01 0.34
N VAL A 60 10.13 -8.48 -0.73
CA VAL A 60 10.79 -9.28 -1.76
C VAL A 60 12.09 -9.93 -1.23
N GLY A 61 12.91 -9.16 -0.51
CA GLY A 61 14.16 -9.64 0.07
C GLY A 61 13.96 -10.76 1.10
N LYS A 62 12.87 -10.70 1.89
CA LYS A 62 12.47 -11.79 2.81
C LYS A 62 11.74 -12.94 2.13
N LYS A 63 11.60 -12.88 0.79
CA LYS A 63 10.95 -13.90 -0.04
C LYS A 63 9.51 -14.17 0.39
N ILE A 64 8.82 -13.12 0.86
CA ILE A 64 7.37 -13.14 1.12
C ILE A 64 6.65 -13.10 -0.23
N PHE A 65 7.08 -12.17 -1.09
CA PHE A 65 6.68 -12.09 -2.49
C PHE A 65 7.90 -12.31 -3.39
N ARG A 66 7.64 -12.86 -4.56
CA ARG A 66 8.58 -13.00 -5.67
C ARG A 66 8.89 -11.64 -6.28
N SER A 67 7.84 -10.84 -6.50
CA SER A 67 7.95 -9.47 -6.95
C SER A 67 6.93 -8.60 -6.24
N ALA A 68 7.27 -7.32 -6.08
CA ALA A 68 6.35 -6.32 -5.55
C ALA A 68 6.40 -5.08 -6.44
N THR A 69 5.26 -4.75 -7.04
CA THR A 69 5.15 -3.66 -8.00
C THR A 69 4.25 -2.57 -7.46
N LEU A 70 4.75 -1.33 -7.46
CA LEU A 70 3.99 -0.13 -7.12
C LEU A 70 3.71 0.68 -8.39
N PHE A 71 2.44 0.80 -8.72
CA PHE A 71 1.91 1.61 -9.80
C PHE A 71 1.27 2.88 -9.23
N HIS A 72 1.50 3.98 -9.92
CA HIS A 72 0.85 5.25 -9.65
C HIS A 72 -0.06 5.60 -10.82
N LEU A 73 -1.29 5.98 -10.50
CA LEU A 73 -2.22 6.50 -11.49
C LEU A 73 -1.71 7.87 -12.00
N MET A 74 -1.65 8.06 -13.33
CA MET A 74 -1.44 9.37 -13.93
C MET A 74 -2.59 10.33 -13.59
N VAL A 75 -2.32 11.63 -13.70
CA VAL A 75 -3.34 12.67 -13.50
C VAL A 75 -4.43 12.51 -14.57
N GLY A 76 -5.69 12.57 -14.16
CA GLY A 76 -6.86 12.45 -15.06
C GLY A 76 -7.50 11.06 -15.11
N HIS A 77 -7.01 10.09 -14.33
CA HIS A 77 -7.64 8.76 -14.20
C HIS A 77 -8.78 8.70 -13.18
N THR A 78 -9.60 9.75 -13.05
CA THR A 78 -10.75 9.83 -12.12
C THR A 78 -11.93 8.89 -12.48
N HIS A 79 -11.65 7.83 -13.23
CA HIS A 79 -12.62 6.85 -13.73
C HIS A 79 -12.14 5.42 -13.49
N GLU A 80 -11.30 5.20 -12.47
CA GLU A 80 -10.86 3.86 -12.09
C GLU A 80 -11.88 3.17 -11.18
N ASP A 81 -11.83 1.84 -11.11
CA ASP A 81 -12.76 1.01 -10.31
C ASP A 81 -12.84 1.46 -8.83
N ILE A 82 -11.76 2.03 -8.29
CA ILE A 82 -11.70 2.52 -6.91
C ILE A 82 -12.60 3.75 -6.69
N ASP A 83 -12.69 4.64 -7.67
CA ASP A 83 -13.56 5.82 -7.61
C ASP A 83 -15.03 5.41 -7.64
N GLN A 84 -15.34 4.37 -8.43
CA GLN A 84 -16.68 3.78 -8.46
C GLN A 84 -17.07 3.20 -7.09
N LEU A 85 -16.16 2.52 -6.40
CA LEU A 85 -16.41 2.04 -5.04
C LEU A 85 -16.71 3.20 -4.08
N PHE A 86 -15.96 4.31 -4.17
CA PHE A 86 -16.26 5.49 -3.34
C PHE A 86 -17.59 6.15 -3.68
N ALA A 87 -18.00 6.14 -4.95
CA ALA A 87 -19.33 6.60 -5.36
C ALA A 87 -20.45 5.75 -4.72
N ILE A 88 -20.28 4.42 -4.69
CA ILE A 88 -21.20 3.49 -4.02
C ILE A 88 -21.24 3.77 -2.51
N VAL A 89 -20.08 3.85 -1.86
CA VAL A 89 -20.00 4.16 -0.42
C VAL A 89 -20.69 5.50 -0.13
N THR A 90 -20.42 6.53 -0.93
CA THR A 90 -21.07 7.84 -0.80
C THR A 90 -22.59 7.75 -0.96
N ALA A 91 -23.07 6.96 -1.92
CA ALA A 91 -24.51 6.74 -2.12
C ALA A 91 -25.15 6.03 -0.91
N LEU A 92 -24.46 5.06 -0.30
CA LEU A 92 -24.88 4.42 0.95
C LEU A 92 -24.95 5.45 2.07
N LEU A 93 -23.88 6.22 2.29
CA LEU A 93 -23.80 7.22 3.36
C LEU A 93 -24.89 8.29 3.27
N LYS A 94 -25.26 8.71 2.06
CA LYS A 94 -26.36 9.66 1.83
C LYS A 94 -27.74 9.13 2.25
N ARG A 95 -27.92 7.81 2.33
CA ARG A 95 -29.20 7.19 2.73
C ARG A 95 -29.38 7.15 4.26
N LYS A 96 -28.29 7.18 5.02
CA LYS A 96 -28.33 7.16 6.49
C LYS A 96 -28.46 8.58 7.03
N GLN A 97 -29.48 8.81 7.85
CA GLN A 97 -29.77 10.14 8.41
C GLN A 97 -28.84 10.52 9.57
N SER A 98 -28.39 9.54 10.36
CA SER A 98 -27.48 9.76 11.49
C SER A 98 -26.67 8.51 11.84
N TRP A 99 -25.49 8.75 12.42
CA TRP A 99 -24.63 7.78 13.12
C TRP A 99 -23.95 8.54 14.26
N GLU A 100 -23.68 7.84 15.36
CA GLU A 100 -23.05 8.43 16.54
C GLU A 100 -21.57 8.10 16.65
N THR A 101 -21.17 6.94 16.11
CA THR A 101 -19.82 6.40 16.27
C THR A 101 -19.20 5.95 14.94
N PRO A 102 -17.85 5.94 14.83
CA PRO A 102 -17.18 5.36 13.66
C PRO A 102 -17.54 3.88 13.42
N ASP A 103 -17.79 3.11 14.48
CA ASP A 103 -18.13 1.69 14.37
C ASP A 103 -19.53 1.47 13.80
N GLU A 104 -20.51 2.31 14.17
CA GLU A 104 -21.84 2.31 13.54
C GLU A 104 -21.76 2.65 12.04
N LEU A 105 -20.97 3.68 11.70
CA LEU A 105 -20.73 4.06 10.31
C LEU A 105 -20.14 2.88 9.52
N LEU A 106 -19.13 2.22 10.11
CA LEU A 106 -18.45 1.08 9.51
C LEU A 106 -19.38 -0.12 9.34
N GLN A 107 -20.17 -0.43 10.36
CA GLN A 107 -21.18 -1.48 10.30
C GLN A 107 -22.19 -1.21 9.18
N TYR A 108 -22.70 0.01 9.09
CA TYR A 108 -23.64 0.39 8.05
C TYR A 108 -23.04 0.27 6.64
N ILE A 109 -21.79 0.71 6.45
CA ILE A 109 -21.09 0.53 5.17
C ILE A 109 -20.96 -0.97 4.84
N ARG A 110 -20.57 -1.81 5.80
CA ARG A 110 -20.44 -3.27 5.59
C ARG A 110 -21.77 -3.90 5.20
N GLU A 111 -22.83 -3.61 5.94
CA GLU A 111 -24.18 -4.12 5.64
C GLU A 111 -24.65 -3.66 4.26
N GLY A 112 -24.47 -2.37 3.96
CA GLY A 112 -24.81 -1.79 2.66
C GLY A 112 -24.06 -2.45 1.50
N LEU A 113 -22.74 -2.61 1.62
CA LEU A 113 -21.93 -3.27 0.58
C LEU A 113 -22.27 -4.75 0.42
N ASN A 114 -22.57 -5.46 1.51
CA ASN A 114 -23.00 -6.86 1.45
C ASN A 114 -24.40 -7.03 0.86
N SER A 115 -25.24 -6.00 0.90
CA SER A 115 -26.59 -6.01 0.34
C SER A 115 -26.67 -5.71 -1.16
N LEU A 116 -25.58 -5.20 -1.77
CA LEU A 116 -25.53 -4.93 -3.20
C LEU A 116 -25.56 -6.24 -3.99
N ASN A 117 -26.34 -6.25 -5.07
CA ASN A 117 -26.48 -7.46 -5.88
C ASN A 117 -25.14 -7.83 -6.53
N PRO A 118 -24.79 -9.12 -6.66
CA PRO A 118 -23.52 -9.57 -7.24
C PRO A 118 -23.25 -9.08 -8.67
N GLY A 119 -24.28 -8.64 -9.41
CA GLY A 119 -24.15 -8.07 -10.75
C GLY A 119 -23.82 -6.57 -10.77
N GLU A 120 -23.96 -5.85 -9.66
CA GLU A 120 -23.65 -4.43 -9.56
C GLU A 120 -22.16 -4.17 -9.26
N PHE A 121 -21.45 -5.19 -8.75
CA PHE A 121 -20.01 -5.18 -8.50
C PHE A 121 -19.33 -6.27 -9.35
N GLN A 122 -19.48 -6.19 -10.68
CA GLN A 122 -18.64 -6.96 -11.58
C GLN A 122 -17.28 -6.28 -11.66
N SER A 123 -16.22 -6.95 -11.19
CA SER A 123 -14.86 -6.51 -11.51
C SER A 123 -14.71 -6.45 -13.02
N CYS A 124 -14.13 -5.38 -13.57
CA CYS A 124 -13.91 -5.18 -15.00
C CYS A 124 -12.93 -6.19 -15.64
N SER A 125 -12.39 -7.14 -14.86
CA SER A 125 -11.60 -8.25 -15.40
C SER A 125 -12.52 -9.34 -15.97
N PRO A 126 -12.28 -9.84 -17.21
CA PRO A 126 -13.06 -10.93 -17.75
C PRO A 126 -13.01 -12.13 -16.80
N PRO A 127 -14.16 -12.77 -16.51
CA PRO A 127 -14.20 -13.85 -15.54
C PRO A 127 -13.32 -14.99 -16.03
N ASP A 128 -12.40 -15.45 -15.18
CA ASP A 128 -11.70 -16.71 -15.39
C ASP A 128 -12.78 -17.81 -15.56
N PRO A 129 -12.85 -18.49 -16.71
CA PRO A 129 -13.84 -19.53 -16.98
C PRO A 129 -13.80 -20.67 -15.95
N GLN A 130 -12.68 -20.85 -15.24
CA GLN A 130 -12.49 -21.89 -14.24
C GLN A 130 -12.87 -21.46 -12.80
N SER A 131 -13.18 -20.17 -12.59
CA SER A 131 -13.53 -19.66 -11.25
C SER A 131 -14.98 -20.00 -10.88
N SER A 132 -15.17 -20.63 -9.72
CA SER A 132 -16.49 -20.92 -9.13
C SER A 132 -17.32 -19.62 -9.00
N PRO A 133 -18.66 -19.65 -9.16
CA PRO A 133 -19.54 -18.49 -8.94
C PRO A 133 -19.38 -17.85 -7.56
N ALA A 134 -18.96 -18.62 -6.54
CA ALA A 134 -18.66 -18.12 -5.20
C ALA A 134 -17.32 -17.34 -5.13
N ALA A 135 -16.37 -17.64 -6.02
CA ALA A 135 -15.07 -16.96 -6.12
C ALA A 135 -15.17 -15.59 -6.82
N ARG A 136 -16.27 -15.31 -7.53
CA ARG A 136 -16.55 -14.02 -8.19
C ARG A 136 -17.05 -12.93 -7.22
N ARG A 137 -17.20 -13.25 -5.94
CA ARG A 137 -17.64 -12.28 -4.93
C ARG A 137 -16.44 -11.44 -4.50
N GLY A 138 -16.37 -10.19 -4.93
CA GLY A 138 -15.49 -9.19 -4.34
C GLY A 138 -15.92 -8.95 -2.90
N ALA A 139 -15.25 -9.58 -1.94
CA ALA A 139 -15.55 -9.36 -0.53
C ALA A 139 -14.95 -8.02 -0.09
N VAL A 140 -15.80 -7.00 0.11
CA VAL A 140 -15.32 -5.70 0.59
C VAL A 140 -15.08 -5.78 2.09
N HIS A 141 -13.85 -5.49 2.49
CA HIS A 141 -13.44 -5.45 3.88
C HIS A 141 -13.23 -4.00 4.30
N ALA A 142 -14.03 -3.54 5.25
CA ALA A 142 -13.85 -2.23 5.86
C ALA A 142 -13.39 -2.42 7.31
N ARG A 143 -12.46 -1.59 7.81
CA ARG A 143 -11.98 -1.64 9.19
C ARG A 143 -11.66 -0.23 9.70
N HIS A 144 -11.92 0.01 10.98
CA HIS A 144 -11.45 1.19 11.69
C HIS A 144 -10.00 1.01 12.11
N ILE A 145 -9.11 1.91 11.65
CA ILE A 145 -7.68 1.87 11.99
C ILE A 145 -7.46 2.79 13.19
N THR A 146 -7.25 2.18 14.36
CA THR A 146 -7.03 2.92 15.61
C THR A 146 -5.56 3.22 15.86
N GLY A 147 -4.63 2.40 15.33
CA GLY A 147 -3.19 2.56 15.48
C GLY A 147 -2.43 2.38 14.18
N VAL A 148 -1.30 3.06 14.07
CA VAL A 148 -0.43 3.01 12.89
C VAL A 148 0.98 2.68 13.32
N ARG A 149 1.52 1.60 12.77
CA ARG A 149 2.91 1.22 13.00
C ARG A 149 3.89 2.22 12.41
N ASN A 150 5.03 2.36 13.06
CA ASN A 150 6.13 3.16 12.55
C ASN A 150 7.06 2.27 11.70
N PHE A 151 6.77 2.18 10.41
CA PHE A 151 7.54 1.40 9.45
C PHE A 151 8.90 2.03 9.15
N ASP A 152 9.00 3.36 9.24
CA ASP A 152 10.26 4.07 9.03
C ASP A 152 11.27 3.68 10.11
N ALA A 153 10.91 3.81 11.38
CA ALA A 153 11.76 3.42 12.51
C ALA A 153 12.16 1.93 12.46
N TRP A 154 11.31 1.08 11.87
CA TRP A 154 11.61 -0.35 11.70
C TRP A 154 12.64 -0.62 10.61
N LEU A 155 12.55 0.05 9.45
CA LEU A 155 13.34 -0.27 8.26
C LEU A 155 14.51 0.68 8.00
N ASP A 156 14.47 1.91 8.49
CA ASP A 156 15.44 2.95 8.14
C ASP A 156 16.87 2.55 8.54
N HIS A 157 17.08 2.19 9.80
CA HIS A 157 18.42 1.83 10.28
C HIS A 157 18.94 0.50 9.71
N PRO A 158 18.18 -0.62 9.68
CA PRO A 158 18.73 -1.88 9.20
C PRO A 158 18.97 -1.92 7.68
N LEU A 159 18.12 -1.24 6.88
CA LEU A 159 18.33 -1.14 5.43
C LEU A 159 19.32 -0.02 5.08
N ALA A 160 19.32 1.07 5.84
CA ALA A 160 20.26 2.20 5.73
C ALA A 160 20.44 2.69 4.27
N VAL A 161 19.37 2.67 3.47
CA VAL A 161 19.39 3.01 2.04
C VAL A 161 18.47 4.19 1.78
N ARG A 162 18.99 5.31 1.30
CA ARG A 162 18.18 6.45 0.91
C ARG A 162 17.83 6.35 -0.57
N LEU A 163 16.54 6.28 -0.88
CA LEU A 163 16.06 6.34 -2.27
C LEU A 163 15.60 7.76 -2.56
N TYR A 164 15.90 8.30 -3.74
CA TYR A 164 15.56 9.69 -4.06
C TYR A 164 15.47 9.97 -5.57
N ASN A 165 15.23 11.23 -5.91
CA ASN A 165 15.18 11.81 -7.27
C ASN A 165 13.95 11.47 -8.13
N ALA A 166 13.30 10.33 -7.92
CA ALA A 166 12.19 9.85 -8.77
C ALA A 166 10.77 9.92 -8.16
N PHE A 167 10.54 10.77 -7.15
CA PHE A 167 9.24 10.82 -6.46
C PHE A 167 8.41 12.06 -6.76
N ARG A 168 9.04 13.25 -6.70
CA ARG A 168 8.31 14.52 -6.81
C ARG A 168 8.19 14.96 -8.25
N GLN A 169 6.98 15.33 -8.64
CA GLN A 169 6.77 16.09 -9.87
C GLN A 169 7.46 17.43 -9.70
N ARG A 170 8.51 17.63 -10.50
CA ARG A 170 9.09 18.95 -10.71
C ARG A 170 8.18 19.60 -11.74
N SER A 171 7.68 20.81 -11.44
CA SER A 171 6.83 21.53 -12.37
C SER A 171 7.44 21.49 -13.77
N THR A 172 6.60 21.24 -14.77
CA THR A 172 6.93 21.35 -16.19
C THR A 172 7.20 22.81 -16.49
N TRP A 173 8.34 23.33 -16.04
CA TRP A 173 8.91 24.54 -16.60
C TRP A 173 9.70 24.10 -17.82
N THR A 174 9.21 24.44 -19.00
CA THR A 174 10.05 24.52 -20.19
C THR A 174 11.13 25.56 -19.91
N TRP A 175 12.29 25.13 -19.43
CA TRP A 175 13.48 25.97 -19.46
C TRP A 175 14.06 25.84 -20.88
N ALA A 176 14.02 26.93 -21.65
CA ALA A 176 14.58 26.98 -23.01
C ALA A 176 13.95 26.03 -24.07
N GLY A 177 12.69 25.60 -23.89
CA GLY A 177 11.97 24.81 -24.90
C GLY A 177 12.24 23.30 -24.86
N GLU A 178 13.00 22.81 -23.87
CA GLU A 178 13.16 21.37 -23.63
C GLU A 178 12.08 20.84 -22.67
N GLU A 179 11.43 19.75 -23.05
CA GLU A 179 10.50 19.03 -22.18
C GLU A 179 11.26 18.39 -21.02
N LEU A 180 10.93 18.78 -19.78
CA LEU A 180 11.51 18.13 -18.61
C LEU A 180 11.00 16.68 -18.49
N PRO A 181 11.83 15.73 -18.00
CA PRO A 181 11.42 14.35 -17.82
C PRO A 181 10.19 14.22 -16.92
N GLU A 182 9.29 13.30 -17.25
CA GLU A 182 8.18 12.96 -16.35
C GLU A 182 8.69 12.13 -15.16
N VAL A 183 7.94 12.09 -14.06
CA VAL A 183 8.26 11.21 -12.93
C VAL A 183 7.79 9.79 -13.26
N PRO A 184 8.60 8.75 -13.03
CA PRO A 184 8.14 7.37 -13.25
C PRO A 184 6.90 7.03 -12.44
N HIS A 185 6.01 6.24 -13.03
CA HIS A 185 4.78 5.77 -12.41
C HIS A 185 4.83 4.31 -11.98
N CYS A 186 5.91 3.59 -12.30
CA CYS A 186 6.02 2.16 -11.99
C CYS A 186 7.38 1.80 -11.40
N PHE A 187 7.34 1.13 -10.24
CA PHE A 187 8.51 0.62 -9.52
C PHE A 187 8.29 -0.86 -9.22
N THR A 188 9.11 -1.73 -9.78
CA THR A 188 9.02 -3.19 -9.57
C THR A 188 10.24 -3.69 -8.81
N MET A 189 10.03 -4.28 -7.64
CA MET A 189 11.07 -4.90 -6.81
C MET A 189 11.19 -6.38 -7.17
N VAL A 190 12.41 -6.84 -7.43
CA VAL A 190 12.75 -8.23 -7.77
C VAL A 190 14.11 -8.63 -7.21
N LEU A 191 14.33 -9.92 -6.95
CA LEU A 191 15.66 -10.42 -6.58
C LEU A 191 16.59 -10.48 -7.80
N GLY A 192 17.90 -10.36 -7.56
CA GLY A 192 18.92 -10.44 -8.60
C GLY A 192 18.87 -11.72 -9.42
N ASN A 193 18.61 -12.86 -8.78
CA ASN A 193 18.54 -14.18 -9.42
C ASN A 193 17.28 -14.41 -10.27
N ILE A 194 16.29 -13.51 -10.22
CA ILE A 194 15.08 -13.57 -11.05
C ILE A 194 14.98 -12.36 -12.00
N LEU A 195 16.01 -11.53 -12.09
CA LEU A 195 16.08 -10.48 -13.11
C LEU A 195 16.06 -11.13 -14.50
N ALA A 196 15.22 -10.58 -15.39
CA ALA A 196 15.18 -11.00 -16.78
C ALA A 196 16.55 -10.76 -17.46
N THR A 197 16.97 -11.64 -18.36
CA THR A 197 18.27 -11.54 -19.06
C THR A 197 18.49 -10.17 -19.68
N LYS A 198 17.48 -9.63 -20.38
CA LYS A 198 17.53 -8.28 -20.97
C LYS A 198 17.79 -7.15 -19.97
N HIS A 199 17.46 -7.35 -18.69
CA HIS A 199 17.74 -6.38 -17.63
C HIS A 199 19.12 -6.60 -17.02
N LEU A 200 19.63 -7.84 -17.01
CA LEU A 200 21.00 -8.16 -16.63
C LEU A 200 21.99 -7.53 -17.61
N ASP A 201 21.69 -7.56 -18.91
CA ASP A 201 22.51 -6.96 -19.96
C ASP A 201 22.66 -5.43 -19.83
N MET A 202 21.78 -4.79 -19.06
CA MET A 202 21.86 -3.35 -18.77
C MET A 202 22.81 -3.01 -17.61
N LEU A 203 23.29 -4.01 -16.85
CA LEU A 203 24.09 -3.81 -15.64
C LEU A 203 25.58 -3.98 -15.96
N GLU A 204 26.38 -3.00 -15.55
CA GLU A 204 27.85 -3.04 -15.70
C GLU A 204 28.52 -3.92 -14.64
N ALA A 205 27.87 -4.10 -13.49
CA ALA A 205 28.40 -4.82 -12.34
C ALA A 205 27.77 -6.21 -12.19
N SER A 206 28.51 -7.12 -11.54
CA SER A 206 27.99 -8.44 -11.17
C SER A 206 26.74 -8.32 -10.30
N VAL A 207 25.73 -9.13 -10.59
CA VAL A 207 24.47 -9.15 -9.84
C VAL A 207 24.61 -10.01 -8.58
N GLU A 208 24.21 -9.46 -7.43
CA GLU A 208 24.08 -10.24 -6.20
C GLU A 208 22.75 -11.02 -6.24
N PRO A 209 22.76 -12.37 -6.25
CA PRO A 209 21.57 -13.18 -6.48
C PRO A 209 20.40 -12.92 -5.51
N ASP A 210 20.72 -12.74 -4.22
CA ASP A 210 19.72 -12.52 -3.16
C ASP A 210 19.49 -11.04 -2.83
N ALA A 211 20.11 -10.12 -3.56
CA ALA A 211 19.84 -8.69 -3.40
C ALA A 211 18.59 -8.27 -4.14
N VAL A 212 17.97 -7.18 -3.70
CA VAL A 212 16.75 -6.64 -4.30
C VAL A 212 17.10 -5.46 -5.22
N TYR A 213 16.60 -5.55 -6.44
CA TYR A 213 16.73 -4.53 -7.48
C TYR A 213 15.36 -3.91 -7.78
N CYS A 214 15.35 -2.62 -8.06
CA CYS A 214 14.19 -1.86 -8.50
C CYS A 214 14.27 -1.62 -10.01
N CYS A 215 13.36 -2.24 -10.75
CA CYS A 215 13.10 -1.95 -12.15
C CYS A 215 12.13 -0.76 -12.24
N VAL A 216 12.60 0.36 -12.79
CA VAL A 216 11.82 1.60 -12.91
C VAL A 216 11.26 1.70 -14.32
N LYS A 217 9.97 1.98 -14.43
CA LYS A 217 9.30 2.22 -15.72
C LYS A 217 8.55 3.55 -15.66
N MET A 218 8.49 4.23 -16.80
CA MET A 218 7.72 5.46 -16.92
C MET A 218 6.25 5.21 -16.66
N TYR A 219 5.68 4.13 -17.21
CA TYR A 219 4.27 3.77 -17.05
C TYR A 219 4.07 2.29 -16.76
N VAL A 220 2.89 1.95 -16.25
CA VAL A 220 2.46 0.58 -15.89
C VAL A 220 2.72 -0.42 -17.02
N ARG A 221 2.37 -0.05 -18.26
CA ARG A 221 2.52 -0.90 -19.45
C ARG A 221 3.81 -0.66 -20.23
N GLY A 222 4.75 0.12 -19.69
CA GLY A 222 6.05 0.35 -20.31
C GLY A 222 6.82 -0.96 -20.47
N LEU A 223 7.35 -1.19 -21.67
CA LEU A 223 8.15 -2.38 -22.00
C LEU A 223 9.62 -2.22 -21.61
N MET A 224 10.10 -0.98 -21.71
CA MET A 224 11.47 -0.61 -21.43
C MET A 224 11.59 -0.06 -20.02
N LEU A 225 12.70 -0.40 -19.36
CA LEU A 225 13.08 0.30 -18.14
C LEU A 225 13.58 1.68 -18.52
N SER A 226 13.28 2.67 -17.69
CA SER A 226 13.80 4.04 -17.87
C SER A 226 15.28 4.18 -17.50
N GLN A 227 15.82 3.17 -16.82
CA GLN A 227 17.22 3.07 -16.39
C GLN A 227 17.58 1.60 -16.16
N PRO A 228 18.88 1.25 -16.10
CA PRO A 228 19.30 -0.05 -15.59
C PRO A 228 18.70 -0.35 -14.20
N PRO A 229 18.39 -1.63 -13.88
CA PRO A 229 17.88 -2.00 -12.57
C PRO A 229 18.72 -1.42 -11.43
N LEU A 230 18.09 -0.76 -10.48
CA LEU A 230 18.80 -0.12 -9.37
C LEU A 230 18.88 -1.08 -8.18
N LEU A 231 20.08 -1.37 -7.68
CA LEU A 231 20.23 -2.08 -6.40
C LEU A 231 19.64 -1.23 -5.27
N VAL A 232 18.58 -1.72 -4.61
CA VAL A 232 17.89 -0.99 -3.54
C VAL A 232 18.02 -1.64 -2.17
N ALA A 233 18.30 -2.93 -2.09
CA ALA A 233 18.59 -3.59 -0.80
C ALA A 233 19.54 -4.79 -0.98
N PRO A 234 20.83 -4.65 -0.61
CA PRO A 234 21.77 -5.77 -0.55
C PRO A 234 21.27 -6.87 0.38
N ALA A 235 21.59 -8.14 0.09
CA ALA A 235 21.05 -9.26 0.87
C ALA A 235 21.52 -9.21 2.33
N ALA A 236 22.73 -8.71 2.58
CA ALA A 236 23.25 -8.50 3.93
C ALA A 236 22.37 -7.56 4.77
N ARG A 237 21.84 -6.48 4.16
CA ARG A 237 21.00 -5.50 4.85
C ARG A 237 19.59 -6.02 5.09
N ILE A 238 19.04 -6.78 4.15
CA ILE A 238 17.79 -7.51 4.35
C ILE A 238 17.90 -8.51 5.52
N ARG A 239 19.05 -9.20 5.64
CA ARG A 239 19.33 -10.10 6.78
C ARG A 239 19.49 -9.35 8.09
N ALA A 240 20.02 -8.14 8.07
CA ALA A 240 20.19 -7.30 9.26
C ALA A 240 18.84 -6.85 9.88
N VAL A 241 17.73 -6.87 9.14
CA VAL A 241 16.39 -6.67 9.71
C VAL A 241 16.00 -7.93 10.51
N GLN A 242 16.23 -7.88 11.81
CA GLN A 242 16.00 -9.01 12.73
C GLN A 242 14.53 -9.17 13.13
N SER A 243 13.79 -8.08 13.31
CA SER A 243 12.38 -8.18 13.70
C SER A 243 11.51 -8.55 12.50
N HIS A 244 10.52 -9.42 12.73
CA HIS A 244 9.55 -9.84 11.72
C HIS A 244 8.48 -8.79 11.42
N GLY A 245 8.59 -7.56 11.92
CA GLY A 245 7.56 -6.54 11.75
C GLY A 245 7.89 -5.27 12.55
N PRO A 246 7.18 -4.17 12.29
CA PRO A 246 7.29 -2.98 13.12
C PRO A 246 6.61 -3.26 14.45
N ASN A 247 7.37 -3.14 15.54
CA ASN A 247 6.85 -3.29 16.90
C ASN A 247 6.51 -1.94 17.55
N LEU A 248 6.93 -0.84 16.92
CA LEU A 248 6.61 0.50 17.36
C LEU A 248 5.34 0.97 16.68
N VAL A 249 4.42 1.51 17.46
CA VAL A 249 3.23 2.22 16.99
C VAL A 249 3.49 3.70 17.19
N HIS A 250 3.07 4.53 16.26
CA HIS A 250 3.07 5.98 16.48
C HIS A 250 2.27 6.28 17.73
N ALA A 251 2.95 6.79 18.76
CA ALA A 251 2.29 7.15 20.00
C ALA A 251 1.18 8.16 19.72
N ALA A 252 0.08 8.07 20.48
CA ALA A 252 -0.90 9.14 20.49
C ALA A 252 -0.15 10.43 20.79
N ASN A 253 -0.32 11.45 19.96
CA ASN A 253 -0.04 12.79 20.46
C ASN A 253 -0.87 12.96 21.74
N SER A 254 -0.20 13.22 22.86
CA SER A 254 -0.89 13.54 24.11
C SER A 254 -1.91 14.64 23.80
N LEU A 255 -3.16 14.44 24.21
CA LEU A 255 -4.14 15.52 24.01
C LEU A 255 -3.68 16.68 24.87
N SER A 256 -3.61 17.87 24.27
CA SER A 256 -3.46 19.10 25.04
C SER A 256 -4.65 19.28 25.99
N ALA A 257 -4.46 20.01 27.08
CA ALA A 257 -5.54 20.35 28.01
C ALA A 257 -6.76 20.95 27.27
N LYS A 258 -6.51 21.80 26.27
CA LYS A 258 -7.54 22.39 25.40
C LYS A 258 -8.33 21.35 24.60
N GLN A 259 -7.68 20.31 24.07
CA GLN A 259 -8.37 19.23 23.37
C GLN A 259 -9.21 18.39 24.32
N ILE A 260 -8.69 18.07 25.51
CA ILE A 260 -9.43 17.33 26.55
C ILE A 260 -10.69 18.10 26.93
N GLU A 261 -10.57 19.40 27.19
CA GLU A 261 -11.71 20.27 27.51
C GLU A 261 -12.72 20.32 26.37
N THR A 262 -12.24 20.46 25.12
CA THR A 262 -13.08 20.49 23.92
C THR A 262 -13.88 19.20 23.76
N PHE A 263 -13.23 18.04 23.84
CA PHE A 263 -13.90 16.74 23.73
C PHE A 263 -14.86 16.49 24.89
N SER A 264 -14.49 16.88 26.12
CA SER A 264 -15.36 16.76 27.30
C SER A 264 -16.61 17.63 27.18
N ARG A 265 -16.47 18.84 26.63
CA ARG A 265 -17.62 19.73 26.37
C ARG A 265 -18.50 19.18 25.26
N LEU A 266 -17.90 18.67 24.18
CA LEU A 266 -18.65 18.06 23.09
C LEU A 266 -19.41 16.81 23.54
N ALA A 267 -18.78 15.95 24.36
CA ALA A 267 -19.42 14.76 24.92
C ALA A 267 -20.66 15.11 25.75
N ARG A 268 -20.56 16.12 26.63
CA ARG A 268 -21.70 16.63 27.39
C ARG A 268 -22.79 17.22 26.50
N LEU A 269 -22.43 17.96 25.45
CA LEU A 269 -23.42 18.47 24.49
C LEU A 269 -24.16 17.33 23.78
N CYS A 270 -23.44 16.30 23.31
CA CYS A 270 -24.02 15.10 22.71
C CYS A 270 -25.02 14.44 23.67
N GLN A 271 -24.63 14.25 24.93
CA GLN A 271 -25.45 13.62 25.96
C GLN A 271 -26.67 14.47 26.37
N ASP A 272 -26.46 15.70 26.80
CA ASP A 272 -27.46 16.52 27.50
C ASP A 272 -28.43 17.21 26.53
N LYS A 273 -27.93 17.65 25.37
CA LYS A 273 -28.70 18.47 24.43
C LYS A 273 -29.25 17.67 23.25
N TYR A 274 -28.47 16.73 22.74
CA TYR A 274 -28.79 16.00 21.51
C TYR A 274 -29.25 14.55 21.74
N GLY A 275 -29.14 14.04 22.98
CA GLY A 275 -29.53 12.67 23.31
C GLY A 275 -28.64 11.58 22.68
N LEU A 276 -27.45 11.94 22.18
CA LEU A 276 -26.49 11.07 21.50
C LEU A 276 -25.55 10.41 22.52
N GLN A 277 -26.04 9.37 23.20
CA GLN A 277 -25.33 8.73 24.32
C GLN A 277 -24.08 7.97 23.87
N GLU A 278 -24.11 7.32 22.70
CA GLU A 278 -22.98 6.54 22.21
C GLU A 278 -21.87 7.45 21.67
N ALA A 279 -22.25 8.57 21.05
CA ALA A 279 -21.29 9.62 20.67
C ALA A 279 -20.58 10.19 21.90
N ALA A 280 -21.33 10.47 22.98
CA ALA A 280 -20.76 10.98 24.22
C ALA A 280 -19.77 9.98 24.85
N LYS A 281 -20.14 8.69 24.92
CA LYS A 281 -19.26 7.62 25.41
C LYS A 281 -17.98 7.49 24.58
N ALA A 282 -18.11 7.48 23.25
CA ALA A 282 -16.96 7.39 22.34
C ALA A 282 -16.00 8.58 22.54
N LEU A 283 -16.53 9.80 22.69
CA LEU A 283 -15.72 10.98 22.96
C LEU A 283 -15.01 10.92 24.32
N PHE A 284 -15.66 10.42 25.36
CA PHE A 284 -15.00 10.19 26.65
C PHE A 284 -13.92 9.13 26.56
N SER A 285 -14.16 8.05 25.81
CA SER A 285 -13.16 7.00 25.58
C SER A 285 -11.89 7.55 24.92
N ILE A 286 -12.00 8.48 23.97
CA ILE A 286 -10.82 9.14 23.35
C ILE A 286 -9.95 9.87 24.40
N ILE A 287 -10.58 10.38 25.46
CA ILE A 287 -9.89 11.06 26.56
C ILE A 287 -9.25 10.05 27.51
N THR A 288 -9.99 9.02 27.92
CA THR A 288 -9.63 8.15 29.04
C THR A 288 -8.92 6.86 28.64
N ASP A 289 -9.31 6.25 27.53
CA ASP A 289 -8.88 4.92 27.11
C ASP A 289 -8.40 4.93 25.66
N ARG A 290 -7.12 5.28 25.48
CA ARG A 290 -6.46 5.27 24.18
C ARG A 290 -5.80 3.94 23.91
N ALA A 291 -6.63 2.90 23.82
CA ALA A 291 -6.16 1.60 23.35
C ALA A 291 -5.89 1.66 21.84
N TYR A 292 -4.71 1.19 21.45
CA TYR A 292 -4.36 0.96 20.06
C TYR A 292 -4.60 -0.51 19.72
N ASP A 293 -5.61 -0.80 18.90
CA ASP A 293 -5.67 -2.11 18.28
C ASP A 293 -4.76 -2.13 17.05
N VAL A 294 -3.72 -2.96 17.14
CA VAL A 294 -2.74 -3.18 16.09
C VAL A 294 -2.62 -4.68 15.87
N HIS A 295 -3.41 -5.20 14.93
CA HIS A 295 -3.52 -6.63 14.65
C HIS A 295 -2.20 -7.27 14.23
N CYS A 296 -1.90 -8.47 14.74
CA CYS A 296 -0.72 -9.22 14.32
C CYS A 296 -0.62 -9.39 12.79
N LEU A 297 0.55 -9.07 12.22
CA LEU A 297 0.90 -9.32 10.82
C LEU A 297 1.59 -10.69 10.72
N SER A 298 0.80 -11.74 10.82
CA SER A 298 1.24 -13.14 10.80
C SER A 298 1.98 -13.48 9.50
N PHE A 299 1.56 -12.89 8.38
CA PHE A 299 2.19 -13.13 7.08
C PHE A 299 3.68 -12.78 7.07
N LEU A 300 4.12 -11.76 7.83
CA LEU A 300 5.53 -11.37 7.90
C LEU A 300 6.41 -12.40 8.63
N ARG A 301 5.81 -13.24 9.49
CA ARG A 301 6.50 -14.28 10.27
C ARG A 301 6.46 -15.64 9.58
N ASN A 302 5.35 -15.93 8.92
CA ASN A 302 5.02 -17.28 8.50
C ASN A 302 5.11 -17.49 6.99
N CYS A 303 5.17 -16.41 6.19
CA CYS A 303 5.28 -16.51 4.74
C CYS A 303 6.75 -16.45 4.31
N HIS A 304 7.39 -17.60 4.16
CA HIS A 304 8.70 -17.72 3.52
C HIS A 304 8.64 -18.71 2.38
N ARG A 305 9.07 -18.29 1.20
CA ARG A 305 9.00 -19.11 -0.02
C ARG A 305 10.31 -19.09 -0.76
N GLN A 306 10.54 -20.15 -1.52
CA GLN A 306 11.56 -20.15 -2.56
C GLN A 306 10.85 -19.91 -3.88
N PHE A 307 11.35 -18.94 -4.64
CA PHE A 307 10.85 -18.64 -5.96
C PHE A 307 11.89 -19.04 -6.99
N LEU A 308 11.44 -19.73 -8.03
CA LEU A 308 12.23 -19.99 -9.23
C LEU A 308 11.98 -18.88 -10.25
N ALA A 309 12.93 -18.67 -11.15
CA ALA A 309 12.73 -17.81 -12.30
C ALA A 309 11.65 -18.43 -13.21
N GLN A 310 10.54 -17.73 -13.39
CA GLN A 310 9.53 -17.99 -14.42
C GLN A 310 9.25 -16.70 -15.20
N ASP A 311 9.28 -16.78 -16.52
CA ASP A 311 8.97 -15.66 -17.38
C ASP A 311 7.45 -15.51 -17.50
N GLU A 312 6.88 -14.57 -16.75
CA GLU A 312 5.45 -14.22 -16.84
C GLU A 312 5.32 -13.03 -17.79
N GLY A 313 5.29 -13.32 -19.09
CA GLY A 313 5.19 -12.31 -20.15
C GLY A 313 3.92 -11.45 -20.01
N ASN A 314 4.08 -10.12 -20.04
CA ASN A 314 2.96 -9.17 -20.12
C ASN A 314 2.82 -8.62 -21.55
N ALA A 315 1.58 -8.51 -22.04
CA ALA A 315 1.27 -8.06 -23.40
C ALA A 315 1.50 -6.53 -23.62
N GLN A 316 1.91 -6.19 -24.84
CA GLN A 316 2.52 -4.92 -25.29
C GLN A 316 1.52 -3.77 -25.55
N LEU A 317 1.96 -2.50 -25.41
CA LEU A 317 1.35 -1.33 -26.06
C LEU A 317 2.41 -0.29 -26.51
N PRO A 318 2.37 0.24 -27.75
CA PRO A 318 3.48 0.98 -28.37
C PRO A 318 3.49 2.53 -28.25
N TYR A 319 2.60 3.17 -27.50
CA TYR A 319 2.37 4.64 -27.63
C TYR A 319 2.75 5.51 -26.42
N LEU A 320 3.68 5.07 -25.56
CA LEU A 320 4.05 5.83 -24.36
C LEU A 320 5.47 6.43 -24.47
N PRO A 321 5.70 7.67 -23.98
CA PRO A 321 6.99 8.35 -24.11
C PRO A 321 8.15 7.59 -23.42
N GLY A 322 9.37 7.87 -23.89
CA GLY A 322 10.52 7.00 -23.71
C GLY A 322 11.47 7.31 -22.54
N SER A 323 11.23 8.35 -21.73
CA SER A 323 12.18 8.72 -20.66
C SER A 323 11.52 9.35 -19.43
N CYS A 324 12.05 9.06 -18.24
CA CYS A 324 11.58 9.62 -16.96
C CYS A 324 12.75 9.94 -16.03
N TRP A 325 12.49 10.64 -14.92
CA TRP A 325 13.50 10.87 -13.88
C TRP A 325 14.10 9.56 -13.36
N ARG A 326 15.42 9.54 -13.20
CA ARG A 326 16.13 8.39 -12.64
C ARG A 326 15.91 8.28 -11.12
N LEU A 327 15.56 7.09 -10.64
CA LEU A 327 15.65 6.71 -9.24
C LEU A 327 17.12 6.52 -8.88
N MET A 328 17.52 7.06 -7.73
CA MET A 328 18.87 6.94 -7.18
C MET A 328 18.82 6.28 -5.81
N ALA A 329 19.87 5.54 -5.46
CA ALA A 329 20.05 4.89 -4.16
C ALA A 329 21.40 5.29 -3.56
N GLU A 330 21.39 5.65 -2.29
CA GLU A 330 22.57 5.98 -1.49
C GLU A 330 22.59 5.07 -0.25
N PHE A 331 23.64 4.27 -0.08
CA PHE A 331 23.82 3.39 1.07
C PHE A 331 24.60 4.12 2.16
N GLN A 332 23.94 4.41 3.28
CA GLN A 332 24.57 4.97 4.46
C GLN A 332 25.54 3.95 5.05
N ARG A 333 26.69 4.44 5.52
CA ARG A 333 27.77 3.62 6.08
C ARG A 333 27.42 3.10 7.47
#